data_AF-L1JM04-F1
#
_entry.id   AF-L1JM04-F1
#
_cell.length_a   1.000
_cell.length_b   1.000
_cell.length_c   1.000
_cell.angle_alpha   90.00
_cell.angle_beta   90.00
_cell.angle_gamma   90.00
#
_symmetry.space_group_name_H-M   'P 1'
#
loop_
_entity.id
_entity.type
_entity.pdbx_description
1 polymer ?
#
loop_
_entity_poly.entity_id
_entity_poly.type
_entity_poly.pdbx_seq_one_letter_code
_entity_poly.pdbx_strand_id
1 'polypeptide(L)'
;SDSRKKVCSCKKSRCLKLYCECFAAGEICSGCKCVDCANDGDHEDMRLQAVDTIKQRNNNAFAPKIVDEIQQDKGMHARGCRCKKSHCLKKYCECYQAGVQCTDKCKCEECQN
;
A
#
# COMPACT_ATOMS: atom_id res chain seq x y z
N SER A 1 -16.54 -10.97 7.08
CA SER A 1 -15.87 -9.66 6.90
C SER A 1 -15.30 -9.23 8.24
N ASP A 2 -14.10 -9.70 8.58
CA ASP A 2 -13.38 -9.27 9.78
C ASP A 2 -12.43 -8.13 9.41
N SER A 3 -12.99 -6.92 9.28
CA SER A 3 -12.21 -5.72 8.95
C SER A 3 -11.53 -5.19 10.21
N ARG A 4 -10.66 -5.99 10.83
CA ARG A 4 -9.75 -5.50 11.88
C ARG A 4 -8.92 -4.35 11.29
N LYS A 5 -9.05 -3.16 11.87
CA LYS A 5 -8.26 -1.98 11.50
C LYS A 5 -6.78 -2.35 11.57
N LYS A 6 -6.06 -2.22 10.46
CA LYS A 6 -4.63 -2.56 10.40
C LYS A 6 -3.84 -1.63 11.32
N VAL A 7 -2.98 -2.20 12.15
CA VAL A 7 -2.13 -1.47 13.10
C VAL A 7 -0.67 -1.59 12.69
N CYS A 8 0.00 -0.46 12.47
CA CYS A 8 1.38 -0.47 12.03
C CYS A 8 2.37 -0.61 13.20
N SER A 9 3.60 -1.02 12.90
CA SER A 9 4.73 -1.16 13.84
C SER A 9 5.99 -0.42 13.35
N CYS A 10 5.78 0.70 12.66
CA CYS A 10 6.84 1.46 12.01
C CYS A 10 7.89 1.99 13.00
N LYS A 11 9.18 1.84 12.66
CA LYS A 11 10.30 2.29 13.52
C LYS A 11 11.10 3.47 12.96
N LYS A 12 11.03 3.73 11.64
CA LYS A 12 11.91 4.69 10.95
C LYS A 12 11.19 5.65 10.00
N SER A 13 9.90 5.46 9.79
CA SER A 13 9.13 6.30 8.86
C SER A 13 8.49 7.50 9.53
N ARG A 14 8.43 7.54 10.88
CA ARG A 14 7.53 8.42 11.64
C ARG A 14 6.08 8.38 11.16
N CYS A 15 5.72 7.29 10.48
CA CYS A 15 4.45 7.13 9.79
C CYS A 15 4.16 8.19 8.71
N LEU A 16 5.20 8.86 8.16
CA LEU A 16 5.10 9.86 7.08
C LEU A 16 5.64 9.35 5.73
N LYS A 17 5.68 8.03 5.55
CA LYS A 17 6.14 7.37 4.31
C LYS A 17 5.17 6.24 3.97
N LEU A 18 5.02 5.94 2.68
CA LEU A 18 4.15 4.87 2.17
C LEU A 18 4.52 3.45 2.65
N TYR A 19 5.63 3.28 3.37
CA TYR A 19 5.93 2.04 4.09
C TYR A 19 5.01 1.81 5.30
N CYS A 20 4.43 2.88 5.85
CA CYS A 20 3.39 2.79 6.87
C CYS A 20 2.06 2.51 6.19
N GLU A 21 1.42 1.41 6.55
CA GLU A 21 0.13 1.01 5.98
C GLU A 21 -1.02 1.97 6.34
N CYS A 22 -0.99 2.60 7.51
CA CYS A 22 -1.99 3.61 7.90
C CYS A 22 -1.86 4.84 6.98
N PHE A 23 -0.65 5.39 6.89
CA PHE A 23 -0.37 6.56 6.05
C PHE A 23 -0.61 6.29 4.55
N ALA A 24 -0.23 5.10 4.06
CA ALA A 24 -0.50 4.71 2.67
C ALA A 24 -1.99 4.57 2.37
N ALA A 25 -2.81 4.24 3.38
CA ALA A 25 -4.26 4.23 3.29
C ALA A 25 -4.90 5.61 3.47
N GLY A 26 -4.12 6.65 3.75
CA GLY A 26 -4.63 8.00 4.06
C GLY A 26 -5.16 8.16 5.49
N GLU A 27 -5.01 7.13 6.32
CA GLU A 27 -5.57 7.03 7.67
C GLU A 27 -4.58 7.50 8.74
N ILE A 28 -5.09 8.16 9.78
CA ILE A 28 -4.33 8.49 10.99
C ILE A 28 -4.07 7.19 11.78
N CYS A 29 -2.85 7.05 12.30
CA CYS A 29 -2.48 5.95 13.18
C CYS A 29 -3.34 5.99 14.45
N SER A 30 -4.00 4.87 14.75
CA SER A 30 -4.84 4.72 15.94
C SER A 30 -4.55 3.36 16.57
N GLY A 31 -4.11 3.33 17.82
CA GLY A 31 -3.75 2.07 18.51
C GLY A 31 -2.56 1.32 17.89
N CYS A 32 -1.67 2.03 17.18
CA CYS A 32 -0.52 1.44 16.51
C CYS A 32 0.67 1.23 17.47
N LYS A 33 1.60 0.34 17.09
CA LYS A 33 2.87 0.07 17.81
C LYS A 33 4.06 0.80 17.18
N CYS A 34 3.81 1.87 16.44
CA CYS A 34 4.86 2.67 15.80
C CYS A 34 5.60 3.55 16.82
N VAL A 35 6.86 3.86 16.50
CA VAL A 35 7.72 4.73 17.31
C VAL A 35 7.85 6.09 16.61
N ASP A 36 7.85 7.17 17.39
CA ASP A 36 7.91 8.56 16.93
C ASP A 36 6.89 8.86 15.83
N CYS A 37 5.63 8.49 16.06
CA CYS A 37 4.55 8.72 15.10
C CYS A 37 4.34 10.22 14.90
N ALA A 38 4.26 10.65 13.64
CA ALA A 38 3.80 11.99 13.25
C ALA A 38 2.58 11.89 12.31
N ASN A 39 1.94 10.73 12.26
CA ASN A 39 0.65 10.49 11.60
C ASN A 39 -0.40 10.17 12.67
N ASP A 40 -0.48 11.02 13.69
CA ASP A 40 -1.25 10.83 14.92
C ASP A 40 -2.41 11.84 15.06
N GLY A 41 -2.48 12.85 14.19
CA GLY A 41 -3.50 13.91 14.21
C GLY A 41 -3.00 15.19 14.87
N ASP A 42 -1.97 15.12 15.70
CA ASP A 42 -1.36 16.28 16.36
C ASP A 42 -0.29 16.94 15.48
N HIS A 43 0.37 16.16 14.62
CA HIS A 43 1.42 16.63 13.70
C HIS A 43 0.90 16.86 12.27
N GLU A 44 -0.28 17.48 12.12
CA GLU A 44 -0.96 17.59 10.81
C GLU A 44 -0.14 18.36 9.76
N ASP A 45 0.55 19.43 10.14
CA ASP A 45 1.40 20.20 9.20
C ASP A 45 2.50 19.32 8.58
N MET A 46 3.16 18.50 9.41
CA MET A 46 4.19 17.56 8.95
C MET A 46 3.59 16.48 8.05
N ARG A 47 2.38 16.01 8.40
CA ARG A 47 1.64 15.02 7.61
C ARG A 47 1.25 15.56 6.24
N LEU A 48 0.68 16.76 6.17
CA LEU A 48 0.29 17.42 4.92
C LEU A 48 1.51 17.68 4.03
N GLN A 49 2.61 18.20 4.58
CA GLN A 49 3.85 18.40 3.83
C GLN A 49 4.38 17.09 3.23
N ALA A 50 4.32 15.98 3.98
CA ALA A 50 4.72 14.67 3.50
C ALA A 50 3.80 14.16 2.38
N VAL A 51 2.48 14.34 2.52
CA VAL A 51 1.48 13.99 1.50
C VAL A 51 1.74 14.75 0.20
N ASP A 52 1.91 16.08 0.28
CA ASP A 52 2.15 16.92 -0.89
C ASP A 52 3.45 16.57 -1.60
N THR A 53 4.53 16.39 -0.85
CA THR A 53 5.82 15.95 -1.39
C THR A 53 5.70 14.62 -2.15
N ILE A 54 4.89 13.69 -1.66
CA ILE A 54 4.68 12.39 -2.30
C ILE A 54 3.81 12.53 -3.54
N LYS A 55 2.72 13.33 -3.49
CA LYS A 55 1.85 13.60 -4.64
C LYS A 55 2.58 14.30 -5.78
N GLN A 56 3.47 15.24 -5.48
CA GLN A 56 4.31 15.90 -6.49
C GLN A 56 5.21 14.92 -7.25
N ARG A 57 5.67 13.84 -6.60
CA ARG A 57 6.48 12.79 -7.23
C ARG A 57 5.63 11.77 -7.99
N ASN A 58 4.42 11.48 -7.49
CA ASN A 58 3.48 10.56 -8.10
C ASN A 58 2.06 10.92 -7.64
N ASN A 59 1.24 11.47 -8.55
CA ASN A 59 -0.13 11.87 -8.25
C ASN A 59 -1.00 10.67 -7.79
N ASN A 60 -0.70 9.46 -8.27
CA ASN A 60 -1.41 8.24 -7.93
C ASN A 60 -0.82 7.50 -6.72
N ALA A 61 0.03 8.14 -5.92
CA ALA A 61 0.72 7.50 -4.79
C ALA A 61 -0.21 6.96 -3.69
N PHE A 62 -1.38 7.57 -3.54
CA PHE A 62 -2.41 7.21 -2.55
C PHE A 62 -3.67 6.60 -3.18
N ALA A 63 -3.66 6.38 -4.50
CA ALA A 63 -4.77 5.71 -5.18
C ALA A 63 -4.80 4.21 -4.77
N PRO A 64 -6.00 3.58 -4.74
CA PRO A 64 -6.10 2.14 -4.53
C PRO A 64 -5.22 1.36 -5.51
N LYS A 65 -4.43 0.42 -4.98
CA LYS A 65 -3.55 -0.41 -5.82
C LYS A 65 -4.33 -1.47 -6.58
N ILE A 66 -5.43 -1.94 -6.00
CA ILE A 66 -6.36 -2.88 -6.62
C ILE A 66 -7.58 -2.09 -7.05
N VAL A 67 -7.94 -2.23 -8.31
CA VAL A 67 -9.11 -1.61 -8.90
C VAL A 67 -10.03 -2.71 -9.41
N ASP A 68 -11.32 -2.57 -9.18
CA ASP A 68 -12.31 -3.48 -9.74
C ASP A 68 -12.55 -3.12 -11.21
N GLU A 69 -12.44 -4.08 -12.11
CA GLU A 69 -12.88 -3.88 -13.49
C GLU A 69 -14.39 -4.11 -13.56
N ILE A 70 -15.11 -3.11 -14.07
CA ILE A 70 -16.59 -3.07 -14.14
C ILE A 70 -17.18 -4.25 -14.96
N GLN A 71 -16.35 -5.02 -15.67
CA GLN A 71 -16.79 -6.07 -16.61
C GLN A 71 -16.25 -7.47 -16.31
N GLN A 72 -15.34 -7.64 -15.36
CA GLN A 72 -14.79 -8.94 -14.96
C GLN A 72 -14.77 -8.97 -13.44
N ASP A 73 -15.49 -9.91 -12.84
CA ASP A 73 -15.73 -10.12 -11.39
C ASP A 73 -14.45 -10.34 -10.53
N LYS A 74 -13.30 -9.82 -10.96
CA LYS A 74 -12.00 -9.95 -10.32
C LYS A 74 -11.26 -8.61 -10.38
N GLY A 75 -10.91 -8.07 -9.22
CA GLY A 75 -10.05 -6.90 -9.11
C GLY A 75 -8.65 -7.15 -9.71
N MET A 76 -8.00 -6.10 -10.21
CA MET A 76 -6.65 -6.16 -10.77
C MET A 76 -5.69 -5.16 -10.12
N HIS A 77 -4.40 -5.51 -10.08
CA HIS A 77 -3.38 -4.58 -9.62
C HIS A 77 -3.08 -3.50 -10.67
N ALA A 78 -3.49 -2.26 -10.43
CA ALA A 78 -3.50 -1.17 -11.41
C ALA A 78 -2.14 -0.90 -12.09
N ARG A 79 -1.03 -1.04 -11.35
CA ARG A 79 0.34 -0.84 -11.86
C ARG A 79 1.08 -2.14 -12.23
N GLY A 80 0.50 -3.30 -11.91
CA GLY A 80 1.19 -4.59 -11.86
C GLY A 80 2.31 -4.70 -10.82
N CYS A 81 2.66 -5.94 -10.44
CA CYS A 81 3.80 -6.24 -9.57
C CYS A 81 5.12 -6.33 -10.37
N ARG A 82 6.26 -6.42 -9.67
CA ARG A 82 7.61 -6.54 -10.28
C ARG A 82 8.46 -7.61 -9.59
N CYS A 83 7.82 -8.68 -9.16
CA CYS A 83 8.44 -9.75 -8.39
C CYS A 83 9.50 -10.50 -9.19
N LYS A 84 10.66 -10.78 -8.58
CA LYS A 84 11.74 -11.54 -9.23
C LYS A 84 11.99 -12.93 -8.64
N LYS A 85 11.68 -13.12 -7.36
CA LYS A 85 12.05 -14.32 -6.58
C LYS A 85 10.89 -15.01 -5.89
N SER A 86 9.72 -14.37 -5.84
CA SER A 86 8.57 -14.94 -5.14
C SER A 86 7.75 -15.88 -6.02
N HIS A 87 8.01 -15.92 -7.34
CA HIS A 87 7.12 -16.51 -8.35
C HIS A 87 5.67 -16.02 -8.21
N CYS A 88 5.50 -14.85 -7.59
CA CYS A 88 4.22 -14.30 -7.18
C CYS A 88 3.41 -15.19 -6.21
N LEU A 89 3.97 -16.23 -5.60
CA LEU A 89 3.27 -17.15 -4.68
C LEU A 89 3.44 -16.81 -3.18
N LYS A 90 3.96 -15.62 -2.87
CA LYS A 90 4.23 -15.17 -1.49
C LYS A 90 3.68 -13.76 -1.30
N LYS A 91 3.36 -13.40 -0.05
CA LYS A 91 2.85 -12.07 0.34
C LYS A 91 3.81 -10.89 0.06
N TYR A 92 5.02 -11.16 -0.42
CA TYR A 92 5.89 -10.13 -1.01
C TYR A 92 5.34 -9.60 -2.35
N CYS A 93 4.51 -10.38 -3.04
CA CYS A 93 3.78 -9.96 -4.22
C CYS A 93 2.48 -9.27 -3.80
N GLU A 94 2.29 -8.03 -4.25
CA GLU A 94 1.09 -7.25 -3.96
C GLU A 94 -0.17 -7.87 -4.59
N CYS A 95 -0.05 -8.57 -5.73
CA CYS A 95 -1.17 -9.28 -6.36
C CYS A 95 -1.63 -10.45 -5.48
N TYR A 96 -0.69 -11.33 -5.10
CA TYR A 96 -0.95 -12.47 -4.21
C TYR A 96 -1.47 -12.03 -2.84
N GLN A 97 -0.87 -10.99 -2.25
CA GLN A 97 -1.33 -10.45 -0.98
C GLN A 97 -2.77 -9.95 -1.04
N ALA A 98 -3.17 -9.38 -2.18
CA ALA A 98 -4.52 -8.90 -2.42
C ALA A 98 -5.50 -9.99 -2.90
N GLY A 99 -5.04 -11.23 -3.12
CA GLY A 99 -5.87 -12.32 -3.63
C GLY A 99 -6.27 -12.15 -5.09
N VAL A 100 -5.51 -11.36 -5.87
CA VAL A 100 -5.75 -11.16 -7.31
C VAL A 100 -4.66 -11.82 -8.15
N GLN A 101 -5.04 -12.29 -9.33
CA GLN A 101 -4.10 -12.88 -10.28
C GLN A 101 -3.16 -11.82 -10.86
N CYS A 102 -1.97 -12.22 -11.26
CA CYS A 102 -1.13 -11.33 -12.06
C CYS A 102 -1.77 -11.13 -13.43
N THR A 103 -1.60 -9.93 -13.99
CA THR A 103 -2.07 -9.57 -15.32
C THR A 103 -0.91 -9.12 -16.20
N ASP A 104 -1.16 -8.84 -17.47
CA ASP A 104 -0.16 -8.33 -18.42
C ASP A 104 0.50 -7.00 -18.01
N LYS A 105 -0.07 -6.29 -17.02
CA LYS A 105 0.56 -5.11 -16.41
C LYS A 105 1.73 -5.47 -15.50
N CYS A 106 1.82 -6.71 -15.03
CA CYS A 106 2.87 -7.18 -14.14
C CYS A 106 4.16 -7.43 -14.91
N LYS A 107 5.28 -6.99 -14.34
CA LYS A 107 6.64 -7.22 -14.87
C LYS A 107 7.40 -8.21 -13.99
N CYS A 108 6.70 -9.23 -13.52
CA CYS A 108 7.26 -10.28 -12.69
C CYS A 108 7.96 -11.35 -13.53
N GLU A 109 9.02 -11.92 -13.00
CA GLU A 109 9.79 -13.01 -13.60
C GLU A 109 9.28 -14.35 -13.05
N GLU A 110 9.14 -15.36 -13.93
CA GLU A 110 8.68 -16.72 -13.60
C GLU A 110 7.41 -16.74 -12.73
N CYS A 111 6.37 -16.01 -13.16
CA CYS A 111 5.11 -15.87 -12.42
C CYS A 111 4.33 -17.18 -12.35
N GLN A 112 3.81 -17.50 -11.17
CA GLN A 112 2.95 -18.67 -10.91
C GLN A 112 1.66 -18.31 -10.15
N ASN A 113 1.29 -17.01 -10.12
CA ASN A 113 0.08 -16.48 -9.47
C ASN A 113 -1.02 -16.09 -10.45
#